data_AF-A0A536T1X0-F1
#
_entry.id   AF-A0A536T1X0-F1
#
_cell.length_a   1.000
_cell.length_b   1.000
_cell.length_c   1.000
_cell.angle_alpha   90.00
_cell.angle_beta   90.00
_cell.angle_gamma   90.00
#
_symmetry.space_group_name_H-M   'P 1'
#
loop_
_entity.id
_entity.type
_entity.pdbx_description
1 polymer ?
#
loop_
_entity_poly.entity_id
_entity_poly.type
_entity_poly.pdbx_seq_one_letter_code
_entity_poly.pdbx_strand_id
1 'polypeptide(L)'
;GLAARFACPQLPPSARAAARIIKDVAGSPSPCYVGSSLGGYYATYAVETWGGRAVLINPAIEPHIGLAAYLGPQKNLYTGEPYELTTAHLEEWRELYAQRISPSRYLVLVETGDEVLDYRQALQRYAGAEQIVVEGGDHSLRSFPEHLERILRFAGY
;
A
#
# COMPACT_ATOMS: atom_id res chain seq x y z
N GLY A 1 16.57 -18.18 6.68
CA GLY A 1 15.75 -17.28 5.84
C GLY A 1 15.55 -15.94 6.53
N LEU A 2 14.77 -15.02 5.94
CA LEU A 2 14.54 -13.65 6.45
C LEU A 2 13.38 -13.52 7.45
N ALA A 3 12.85 -14.63 7.99
CA ALA A 3 11.66 -14.63 8.84
C ALA A 3 11.76 -13.71 10.06
N ALA A 4 12.94 -13.60 10.69
CA ALA A 4 13.15 -12.69 11.83
C ALA A 4 13.19 -11.18 11.44
N ARG A 5 13.19 -10.87 10.15
CA ARG A 5 13.22 -9.51 9.58
C ARG A 5 11.97 -9.18 8.77
N PHE A 6 10.95 -10.04 8.84
CA PHE A 6 9.70 -9.91 8.13
C PHE A 6 8.55 -9.81 9.12
N ALA A 7 7.63 -8.90 8.87
CA ALA A 7 6.40 -8.80 9.62
C ALA A 7 5.24 -8.43 8.69
N CYS A 8 4.11 -9.09 8.89
CA CYS A 8 2.87 -8.88 8.13
C CYS A 8 1.71 -8.85 9.12
N PRO A 9 1.45 -7.70 9.78
CA PRO A 9 0.39 -7.59 10.76
C PRO A 9 -0.98 -7.55 10.09
N GLN A 10 -1.99 -8.13 10.75
CA GLN A 10 -3.37 -7.88 10.41
C GLN A 10 -3.73 -6.44 10.77
N LEU A 11 -4.30 -5.69 9.82
CA LEU A 11 -4.71 -4.30 10.04
C LEU A 11 -6.22 -4.20 10.31
N PRO A 12 -6.65 -3.32 11.23
CA PRO A 12 -8.07 -3.04 11.49
C PRO A 12 -8.65 -2.09 10.41
N PRO A 13 -9.99 -1.94 10.33
CA PRO A 13 -10.63 -1.00 9.41
C PRO A 13 -10.27 0.47 9.66
N SER A 14 -10.02 0.86 10.92
CA SER A 14 -9.57 2.22 11.26
C SER A 14 -8.17 2.46 10.72
N ALA A 15 -8.02 3.48 9.88
CA ALA A 15 -6.75 3.85 9.27
C ALA A 15 -5.75 4.34 10.32
N ARG A 16 -6.23 5.07 11.33
CA ARG A 16 -5.39 5.56 12.43
C ARG A 16 -4.87 4.41 13.29
N ALA A 17 -5.71 3.43 13.58
CA ALA A 17 -5.30 2.23 14.31
C ALA A 17 -4.32 1.37 13.48
N ALA A 18 -4.58 1.20 12.18
CA ALA A 18 -3.67 0.51 11.27
C ALA A 18 -2.30 1.17 11.22
N ALA A 19 -2.24 2.50 11.09
CA ALA A 19 -0.98 3.24 11.10
C ALA A 19 -0.17 3.03 12.40
N ARG A 20 -0.83 3.00 13.56
CA ARG A 20 -0.14 2.70 14.85
C ARG A 20 0.48 1.31 14.84
N ILE A 21 -0.26 0.28 14.42
CA ILE A 21 0.24 -1.09 14.33
C ILE A 21 1.45 -1.18 13.37
N ILE A 22 1.37 -0.54 12.21
CA ILE A 22 2.49 -0.51 11.24
C ILE A 22 3.73 0.11 11.87
N LYS A 23 3.57 1.23 12.60
CA LYS A 23 4.68 1.90 13.27
C LYS A 23 5.34 1.01 14.32
N ASP A 24 4.52 0.35 15.15
CA ASP A 24 5.01 -0.50 16.26
C ASP A 24 5.78 -1.72 15.74
N VAL A 25 5.32 -2.28 14.62
CA VAL A 25 5.90 -3.50 14.01
C VAL A 25 7.13 -3.19 13.15
N ALA A 26 7.26 -1.99 12.58
CA ALA A 26 8.36 -1.65 11.67
C ALA A 26 9.75 -1.89 12.27
N GLY A 27 9.91 -1.69 13.60
CA GLY A 27 11.01 -2.21 14.44
C GLY A 27 12.45 -1.83 14.07
N SER A 28 12.67 -1.16 12.94
CA SER A 28 13.96 -0.84 12.32
C SER A 28 14.07 0.67 12.08
N PRO A 29 15.28 1.25 12.19
CA PRO A 29 15.50 2.66 11.89
C PRO A 29 15.35 3.02 10.39
N SER A 30 15.39 2.03 9.49
CA SER A 30 15.15 2.23 8.05
C SER A 30 14.40 1.03 7.46
N PRO A 31 13.10 0.89 7.75
CA PRO A 31 12.29 -0.23 7.26
C PRO A 31 12.06 -0.15 5.75
N CYS A 32 11.85 -1.30 5.13
CA CYS A 32 11.28 -1.39 3.79
C CYS A 32 9.84 -1.87 3.91
N TYR A 33 8.88 -1.04 3.54
CA TYR A 33 7.47 -1.39 3.50
C TYR A 33 7.15 -2.06 2.16
N VAL A 34 6.33 -3.10 2.17
CA VAL A 34 5.80 -3.72 0.95
C VAL A 34 4.29 -3.73 1.08
N GLY A 35 3.60 -3.03 0.19
CA GLY A 35 2.16 -2.81 0.32
C GLY A 35 1.46 -2.90 -1.03
N SER A 36 0.42 -3.73 -1.09
CA SER A 36 -0.47 -3.82 -2.25
C SER A 36 -1.79 -3.09 -2.00
N SER A 37 -2.39 -2.50 -3.04
CA SER A 37 -3.70 -1.83 -2.93
C SER A 37 -3.74 -0.83 -1.76
N LEU A 38 -4.64 -0.99 -0.79
CA LEU A 38 -4.69 -0.15 0.42
C LEU A 38 -3.42 -0.25 1.29
N GLY A 39 -2.73 -1.39 1.29
CA GLY A 39 -1.41 -1.52 1.93
C GLY A 39 -0.37 -0.58 1.32
N GLY A 40 -0.44 -0.33 0.01
CA GLY A 40 0.41 0.65 -0.67
C GLY A 40 0.18 2.08 -0.18
N TYR A 41 -1.09 2.44 0.07
CA TYR A 41 -1.46 3.72 0.67
C TYR A 41 -0.82 3.91 2.06
N TYR A 42 -0.91 2.91 2.92
CA TYR A 42 -0.28 2.95 4.25
C TYR A 42 1.25 2.97 4.17
N ALA A 43 1.86 2.23 3.25
CA ALA A 43 3.30 2.23 3.03
C ALA A 43 3.79 3.63 2.63
N THR A 44 3.03 4.33 1.79
CA THR A 44 3.33 5.72 1.41
C THR A 44 3.25 6.67 2.60
N TYR A 45 2.18 6.61 3.39
CA TYR A 45 2.07 7.38 4.62
C TYR A 45 3.25 7.11 5.58
N ALA A 46 3.62 5.83 5.75
CA ALA A 46 4.71 5.43 6.64
C ALA A 46 6.07 5.99 6.17
N VAL A 47 6.38 5.90 4.88
CA VAL A 47 7.64 6.41 4.32
C VAL A 47 7.75 7.93 4.42
N GLU A 48 6.67 8.66 4.14
CA GLU A 48 6.70 10.13 4.20
C GLU A 48 6.63 10.66 5.63
N THR A 49 6.15 9.86 6.60
CA THR A 49 6.06 10.28 8.01
C THR A 49 7.25 9.81 8.87
N TRP A 50 7.71 8.58 8.66
CA TRP A 50 8.71 7.93 9.51
C TRP A 50 10.02 7.58 8.78
N GLY A 51 10.06 7.75 7.46
CA GLY A 51 11.23 7.41 6.65
C GLY A 51 11.27 5.94 6.23
N GLY A 52 12.42 5.54 5.68
CA GLY A 52 12.57 4.24 5.01
C GLY A 52 12.23 4.32 3.52
N ARG A 53 11.82 3.18 2.96
CA ARG A 53 11.51 3.02 1.53
C ARG A 53 10.35 2.04 1.35
N ALA A 54 9.69 2.08 0.21
CA ALA A 54 8.53 1.23 -0.05
C ALA A 54 8.52 0.60 -1.44
N VAL A 55 8.10 -0.65 -1.49
CA VAL A 55 7.62 -1.31 -2.70
C VAL A 55 6.09 -1.21 -2.70
N LEU A 56 5.54 -0.54 -3.70
CA LEU A 56 4.12 -0.30 -3.87
C LEU A 56 3.62 -1.15 -5.02
N ILE A 57 2.52 -1.87 -4.78
CA ILE A 57 2.01 -2.80 -5.77
C ILE A 57 0.53 -2.55 -6.04
N ASN A 58 0.17 -2.18 -7.28
CA ASN A 58 -1.16 -1.69 -7.62
C ASN A 58 -1.72 -0.77 -6.51
N PRO A 59 -0.99 0.29 -6.10
CA PRO A 59 -1.32 1.02 -4.88
C PRO A 59 -2.59 1.86 -5.03
N ALA A 60 -3.43 1.86 -4.00
CA ALA A 60 -4.51 2.82 -3.88
C ALA A 60 -3.93 4.22 -3.61
N ILE A 61 -4.41 5.23 -4.34
CA ILE A 61 -3.91 6.62 -4.23
C ILE A 61 -4.79 7.46 -3.29
N GLU A 62 -6.10 7.42 -3.51
CA GLU A 62 -7.09 8.19 -2.74
C GLU A 62 -8.24 7.28 -2.28
N PRO A 63 -7.99 6.36 -1.34
CA PRO A 63 -9.01 5.41 -0.88
C PRO A 63 -10.24 6.12 -0.29
N HIS A 64 -10.07 7.28 0.34
CA HIS A 64 -11.17 8.09 0.87
C HIS A 64 -12.15 8.59 -0.21
N ILE A 65 -11.73 8.71 -1.46
CA ILE A 65 -12.59 9.06 -2.61
C ILE A 65 -13.20 7.77 -3.18
N GLY A 66 -12.37 6.78 -3.51
CA GLY A 66 -12.82 5.55 -4.14
C GLY A 66 -13.79 4.72 -3.28
N LEU A 67 -13.59 4.71 -1.96
CA LEU A 67 -14.41 3.94 -1.03
C LEU A 67 -15.67 4.68 -0.55
N ALA A 68 -15.86 5.96 -0.90
CA ALA A 68 -17.03 6.73 -0.49
C ALA A 68 -18.35 6.15 -1.01
N ALA A 69 -18.33 5.55 -2.21
CA ALA A 69 -19.49 4.87 -2.79
C ALA A 69 -19.90 3.59 -2.04
N TYR A 70 -19.05 3.09 -1.15
CA TYR A 70 -19.22 1.84 -0.42
C TYR A 70 -19.52 2.04 1.06
N LEU A 71 -19.87 3.26 1.49
CA LEU A 71 -20.33 3.53 2.86
C LEU A 71 -21.48 2.59 3.23
N GLY A 72 -21.46 2.10 4.46
CA GLY A 72 -22.41 1.11 4.96
C GLY A 72 -21.77 -0.23 5.33
N PRO A 73 -22.57 -1.31 5.40
CA PRO A 73 -22.09 -2.64 5.77
C PRO A 73 -21.09 -3.20 4.76
N GLN A 74 -19.94 -3.61 5.26
CA GLN A 74 -18.85 -4.21 4.52
C GLN A 74 -18.44 -5.54 5.13
N LYS A 75 -17.63 -6.31 4.40
CA LYS A 75 -17.05 -7.56 4.84
C LYS A 75 -15.56 -7.57 4.58
N ASN A 76 -14.76 -7.92 5.58
CA ASN A 76 -13.34 -8.12 5.38
C ASN A 76 -13.11 -9.30 4.43
N LEU A 77 -12.38 -9.09 3.33
CA LEU A 77 -12.17 -10.09 2.29
C LEU A 77 -11.38 -11.32 2.78
N TYR A 78 -10.54 -11.16 3.81
CA TYR A 78 -9.66 -12.21 4.32
C TYR A 78 -10.21 -12.90 5.57
N THR A 79 -10.72 -12.13 6.54
CA THR A 79 -11.27 -12.70 7.79
C THR A 79 -12.75 -13.06 7.66
N GLY A 80 -13.45 -12.47 6.68
CA GLY A 80 -14.89 -12.61 6.52
C GLY A 80 -15.69 -11.85 7.57
N GLU A 81 -15.05 -11.11 8.48
CA GLU A 81 -15.74 -10.37 9.54
C GLU A 81 -16.51 -9.18 8.96
N PRO A 82 -17.78 -9.01 9.35
CA PRO A 82 -18.55 -7.83 8.96
C PRO A 82 -18.03 -6.60 9.70
N TYR A 83 -18.02 -5.46 9.02
CA TYR A 83 -17.73 -4.17 9.63
C TYR A 83 -18.55 -3.07 8.93
N GLU A 84 -18.73 -1.94 9.60
CA GLU A 84 -19.39 -0.78 9.00
C GLU A 84 -18.34 0.18 8.44
N LEU A 85 -18.37 0.48 7.15
CA LEU A 85 -17.58 1.56 6.57
C LEU A 85 -18.29 2.89 6.79
N THR A 86 -17.72 3.73 7.64
CA THR A 86 -18.30 5.02 8.02
C THR A 86 -17.54 6.18 7.38
N THR A 87 -18.16 7.36 7.37
CA THR A 87 -17.50 8.61 6.95
C THR A 87 -16.27 8.91 7.80
N ALA A 88 -16.28 8.54 9.09
CA ALA A 88 -15.12 8.68 9.97
C ALA A 88 -13.91 7.88 9.45
N HIS A 89 -14.11 6.69 8.87
CA HIS A 89 -13.02 5.94 8.25
C HIS A 89 -12.45 6.67 7.02
N LEU A 90 -13.31 7.29 6.19
CA LEU A 90 -12.87 8.09 5.05
C LEU A 90 -12.07 9.32 5.50
N GLU A 91 -12.50 9.97 6.57
CA GLU A 91 -11.79 11.10 7.18
C GLU A 91 -10.43 10.68 7.71
N GLU A 92 -10.34 9.54 8.40
CA GLU A 92 -9.06 9.00 8.86
C GLU A 92 -8.12 8.72 7.69
N TRP A 93 -8.59 8.12 6.58
CA TRP A 93 -7.74 8.00 5.40
C TRP A 93 -7.33 9.37 4.86
N ARG A 94 -8.25 10.32 4.72
CA ARG A 94 -7.90 11.67 4.24
C ARG A 94 -6.80 12.34 5.09
N GLU A 95 -6.83 12.15 6.41
CA GLU A 95 -5.80 12.66 7.34
C GLU A 95 -4.41 12.05 7.09
N LEU A 96 -4.34 10.81 6.62
CA LEU A 96 -3.08 10.11 6.32
C LEU A 96 -2.55 10.41 4.91
N TYR A 97 -3.22 11.26 4.12
CA TYR A 97 -2.79 11.53 2.77
C TYR A 97 -1.47 12.29 2.74
N ALA A 98 -0.41 11.64 2.26
CA ALA A 98 0.88 12.28 2.05
C ALA A 98 0.76 13.30 0.91
N GLN A 99 0.97 14.59 1.19
CA GLN A 99 0.84 15.66 0.18
C GLN A 99 1.99 15.69 -0.82
N ARG A 100 3.18 15.23 -0.42
CA ARG A 100 4.40 15.19 -1.23
C ARG A 100 4.94 13.78 -1.24
N ILE A 101 5.63 13.44 -2.33
CA ILE A 101 6.32 12.15 -2.47
C ILE A 101 7.78 12.43 -2.71
N SER A 102 8.60 11.62 -2.06
CA SER A 102 10.04 11.54 -2.23
C SER A 102 10.36 10.37 -3.18
N PRO A 103 10.37 10.56 -4.52
CA PRO A 103 10.22 9.44 -5.46
C PRO A 103 11.35 8.40 -5.39
N SER A 104 12.55 8.83 -5.01
CA SER A 104 13.73 7.97 -4.80
C SER A 104 13.57 6.93 -3.70
N ARG A 105 12.52 7.02 -2.87
CA ARG A 105 12.20 6.04 -1.81
C ARG A 105 11.26 4.93 -2.27
N TYR A 106 10.83 4.94 -3.53
CA TYR A 106 9.77 4.05 -4.02
C TYR A 106 10.22 3.18 -5.20
N LEU A 107 9.79 1.93 -5.14
CA LEU A 107 9.64 1.04 -6.28
C LEU A 107 8.14 0.82 -6.48
N VAL A 108 7.61 1.17 -7.65
CA VAL A 108 6.19 1.04 -7.97
C VAL A 108 6.01 -0.04 -9.01
N LEU A 109 5.15 -1.01 -8.71
CA LEU A 109 4.80 -2.09 -9.60
C LEU A 109 3.31 -2.03 -9.91
N VAL A 110 2.96 -1.95 -11.18
CA VAL A 110 1.57 -1.91 -11.62
C VAL A 110 1.32 -2.88 -12.76
N GLU A 111 0.14 -3.49 -12.77
CA GLU A 111 -0.38 -4.31 -13.87
C GLU A 111 -1.41 -3.48 -14.65
N THR A 112 -1.30 -3.39 -15.98
CA THR A 112 -2.19 -2.54 -16.80
C THR A 112 -3.63 -3.06 -16.87
N GLY A 113 -3.83 -4.34 -16.55
CA GLY A 113 -5.12 -5.03 -16.48
C GLY A 113 -5.88 -4.85 -15.17
N ASP A 114 -5.36 -4.11 -14.18
CA ASP A 114 -6.06 -3.83 -12.93
C ASP A 114 -7.41 -3.13 -13.21
N GLU A 115 -8.49 -3.86 -12.93
CA GLU A 115 -9.87 -3.44 -13.16
C GLU A 115 -10.43 -2.58 -12.03
N VAL A 116 -9.73 -2.49 -10.89
CA VAL A 116 -10.16 -1.78 -9.68
C VAL A 116 -9.51 -0.41 -9.60
N LEU A 117 -8.23 -0.31 -9.95
CA LEU A 117 -7.43 0.90 -9.82
C LEU A 117 -6.80 1.29 -11.16
N ASP A 118 -7.02 2.54 -11.60
CA ASP A 118 -6.36 3.05 -12.80
C ASP A 118 -4.85 3.24 -12.54
N TYR A 119 -4.06 2.32 -13.10
CA TYR A 119 -2.60 2.29 -12.94
C TYR A 119 -1.93 3.64 -13.28
N ARG A 120 -2.53 4.43 -14.19
CA ARG A 120 -1.99 5.74 -14.61
C ARG A 120 -1.92 6.72 -13.45
N GLN A 121 -2.86 6.64 -12.51
CA GLN A 121 -2.85 7.47 -11.31
C GLN A 121 -1.62 7.15 -10.45
N ALA A 122 -1.25 5.88 -10.31
CA ALA A 122 -0.05 5.48 -9.61
C ALA A 122 1.21 5.98 -10.33
N LEU A 123 1.31 5.80 -11.65
CA LEU A 123 2.46 6.28 -12.43
C LEU A 123 2.64 7.81 -12.31
N GLN A 124 1.55 8.56 -12.34
CA GLN A 124 1.56 10.01 -12.18
C GLN A 124 1.92 10.41 -10.73
N ARG A 125 1.32 9.75 -9.74
CA ARG A 125 1.51 10.08 -8.31
C ARG A 125 2.96 9.88 -7.86
N TYR A 126 3.61 8.84 -8.37
CA TYR A 126 5.00 8.47 -8.06
C TYR A 126 5.95 8.76 -9.22
N ALA A 127 5.67 9.78 -10.03
CA ALA A 127 6.55 10.20 -11.11
C ALA A 127 7.98 10.45 -10.59
N GLY A 128 8.97 9.84 -11.26
CA GLY A 128 10.38 9.89 -10.86
C GLY A 128 10.84 8.77 -9.93
N ALA A 129 9.94 7.89 -9.46
CA ALA A 129 10.30 6.65 -8.78
C ALA A 129 10.75 5.57 -9.78
N GLU A 130 11.34 4.47 -9.29
CA GLU A 130 11.47 3.28 -10.13
C GLU A 130 10.07 2.71 -10.39
N GLN A 131 9.72 2.50 -11.65
CA GLN A 131 8.39 2.03 -12.05
C GLN A 131 8.50 0.78 -12.94
N ILE A 132 7.70 -0.23 -12.61
CA ILE A 132 7.55 -1.47 -13.37
C ILE A 132 6.11 -1.54 -13.82
N VAL A 133 5.90 -1.52 -15.12
CA VAL A 133 4.59 -1.66 -15.75
C VAL A 133 4.55 -3.02 -16.42
N VAL A 134 3.67 -3.89 -15.94
CA VAL A 134 3.43 -5.22 -16.50
C VAL A 134 2.17 -5.13 -17.36
N GLU A 135 2.29 -5.54 -18.62
CA GLU A 135 1.15 -5.53 -19.55
C GLU A 135 0.18 -6.67 -19.22
N GLY A 136 -1.13 -6.37 -19.15
CA GLY A 136 -2.16 -7.31 -18.74
C GLY A 136 -2.19 -7.49 -17.22
N GLY A 137 -2.47 -8.72 -16.77
CA GLY A 137 -2.61 -9.03 -15.35
C GLY A 137 -4.01 -8.77 -14.79
N ASP A 138 -4.12 -8.60 -13.48
CA ASP A 138 -5.35 -8.28 -12.75
C ASP A 138 -5.03 -7.63 -11.38
N HIS A 139 -6.05 -7.18 -10.65
CA HIS A 139 -5.83 -6.60 -9.31
C HIS A 139 -5.17 -7.58 -8.30
N SER A 140 -5.23 -8.90 -8.55
CA SER A 140 -4.69 -9.94 -7.66
C SER A 140 -3.19 -10.16 -7.78
N LEU A 141 -2.54 -9.49 -8.75
CA LEU A 141 -1.09 -9.40 -8.88
C LEU A 141 -0.42 -10.76 -9.17
N ARG A 142 -0.72 -11.33 -10.32
CA ARG A 142 -0.16 -12.63 -10.73
C ARG A 142 1.35 -12.59 -10.97
N SER A 143 1.88 -11.43 -11.35
CA SER A 143 3.31 -11.26 -11.66
C SER A 143 4.21 -11.20 -10.42
N PHE A 144 3.64 -11.11 -9.19
CA PHE A 144 4.42 -10.89 -7.96
C PHE A 144 5.66 -11.81 -7.80
N PRO A 145 5.56 -13.14 -8.02
CA PRO A 145 6.71 -14.03 -7.83
C PRO A 145 7.89 -13.71 -8.75
N GLU A 146 7.62 -13.18 -9.94
CA GLU A 146 8.65 -12.81 -10.94
C GLU A 146 9.48 -11.59 -10.49
N HIS A 147 8.92 -10.78 -9.58
CA HIS A 147 9.53 -9.54 -9.11
C HIS A 147 10.21 -9.69 -7.73
N LEU A 148 10.13 -10.86 -7.10
CA LEU A 148 10.61 -11.08 -5.74
C LEU A 148 12.10 -10.74 -5.58
N GLU A 149 12.96 -11.15 -6.51
CA GLU A 149 14.39 -10.85 -6.46
C GLU A 149 14.65 -9.33 -6.46
N ARG A 150 13.94 -8.60 -7.31
CA ARG A 150 14.07 -7.14 -7.39
C ARG A 150 13.55 -6.45 -6.13
N ILE A 151 12.43 -6.93 -5.60
CA ILE A 151 11.84 -6.44 -4.34
C ILE A 151 12.83 -6.61 -3.19
N LEU A 152 13.45 -7.79 -3.08
CA LEU A 152 14.47 -8.07 -2.07
C LEU A 152 15.69 -7.16 -2.23
N ARG A 153 16.19 -6.99 -3.47
CA ARG A 153 17.30 -6.09 -3.77
C ARG A 153 17.00 -4.65 -3.38
N PHE A 154 15.81 -4.16 -3.69
CA PHE A 154 15.35 -2.83 -3.30
C PHE A 154 15.25 -2.67 -1.78
N ALA A 155 14.79 -3.71 -1.09
CA ALA A 155 14.75 -3.78 0.38
C ALA A 155 16.15 -3.86 1.02
N GLY A 156 17.20 -4.14 0.24
CA GLY A 156 18.60 -4.22 0.69
C GLY A 156 19.07 -5.63 1.04
N TYR A 157 18.49 -6.65 0.40
CA TYR A 157 18.83 -8.07 0.55
C TYR A 157 19.34 -8.69 -0.76
#